data_AF-A0A7C6FFL6-F1
#
_entry.id   AF-A0A7C6FFL6-F1
#
_cell.length_a   1.000
_cell.length_b   1.000
_cell.length_c   1.000
_cell.angle_alpha   90.00
_cell.angle_beta   90.00
_cell.angle_gamma   90.00
#
_symmetry.space_group_name_H-M   'P 1'
#
loop_
_entity.id
_entity.type
_entity.pdbx_description
1 polymer ?
#
loop_
_entity_poly.entity_id
_entity_poly.type
_entity_poly.pdbx_seq_one_letter_code
_entity_poly.pdbx_strand_id
1 'polypeptide(L)'
;MSDLRPIILSGAPEGYDAALLLRELDTSASPTVHIARDARRLAAMEAGLDFFAPDVPRIVFPGWDCLPYDRVSPNPDVSATRMATLAALVKGMPTQRFVLLTTLSAATQKLPAREVLSEASFTARVGDRLDVAALRAFLVRMGFSQAPTVTEPGDFAVRGGIIDIFPPGEAGPVRLDLFGDVLDGARRFDPVSQRTTETLSVVELAPVSEVILDEAAITRFRQNYRIAFGAGTSDDPLYEAVSAGRKAQGAEHWLPFFHERLETLFDYLPGASVVLDDQFTPARVSRWEGIADQYDTRLEAMKLKARVDSVYKPCPPDQLYLDDAGWEKALGGRRVIELSVLPRPTGVGVLDAGGRIGRNFSPERQIEKVNLFDVLADHVRAKRESGSVVVASYS
;
A
#
# COMPACT_ATOMS: atom_id res chain seq x y z
N MET A 1 -26.99 -5.98 -13.29
CA MET A 1 -26.18 -4.78 -12.98
C MET A 1 -25.26 -4.58 -14.16
N SER A 2 -25.39 -3.48 -14.91
CA SER A 2 -24.68 -3.34 -16.19
C SER A 2 -23.17 -3.32 -15.98
N ASP A 3 -22.44 -4.11 -16.78
CA ASP A 3 -21.00 -3.93 -17.00
C ASP A 3 -20.76 -2.51 -17.54
N LEU A 4 -20.51 -1.57 -16.64
CA LEU A 4 -20.03 -0.26 -17.02
C LEU A 4 -18.58 -0.43 -17.46
N ARG A 5 -18.36 -0.48 -18.77
CA ARG A 5 -17.01 -0.45 -19.33
C ARG A 5 -16.27 0.79 -18.82
N PRO A 6 -14.96 0.70 -18.56
CA PRO A 6 -14.15 1.86 -18.21
C PRO A 6 -14.33 3.00 -19.23
N ILE A 7 -14.45 4.23 -18.73
CA ILE A 7 -14.45 5.44 -19.55
C ILE A 7 -12.99 5.77 -19.85
N ILE A 8 -12.63 5.85 -21.13
CA ILE A 8 -11.30 6.29 -21.52
C ILE A 8 -11.29 7.82 -21.57
N LEU A 9 -10.52 8.45 -20.71
CA LEU A 9 -10.30 9.89 -20.71
C LEU A 9 -8.95 10.20 -21.37
N SER A 10 -9.03 10.47 -22.68
CA SER A 10 -7.87 10.74 -23.54
C SER A 10 -7.41 12.20 -23.46
N GLY A 11 -6.21 12.50 -24.00
CA GLY A 11 -5.65 13.85 -23.89
C GLY A 11 -5.30 14.23 -22.45
N ALA A 12 -4.83 13.24 -21.67
CA ALA A 12 -4.47 13.37 -20.26
C ALA A 12 -2.95 13.18 -20.05
N PRO A 13 -2.10 14.09 -20.56
CA PRO A 13 -0.65 14.00 -20.34
C PRO A 13 -0.28 14.11 -18.85
N GLU A 14 0.85 13.52 -18.49
CA GLU A 14 1.43 13.62 -17.15
C GLU A 14 1.60 15.10 -16.75
N GLY A 15 1.17 15.44 -15.54
CA GLY A 15 1.12 16.82 -15.02
C GLY A 15 -0.21 17.53 -15.24
N TYR A 16 -1.07 17.07 -16.16
CA TYR A 16 -2.48 17.50 -16.24
C TYR A 16 -3.43 16.46 -15.65
N ASP A 17 -3.03 15.19 -15.68
CA ASP A 17 -3.68 14.05 -15.02
C ASP A 17 -4.07 14.28 -13.56
N ALA A 18 -3.25 14.95 -12.75
CA ALA A 18 -3.59 15.30 -11.37
C ALA A 18 -4.80 16.25 -11.28
N ALA A 19 -4.90 17.24 -12.18
CA ALA A 19 -6.07 18.11 -12.26
C ALA A 19 -7.33 17.35 -12.71
N LEU A 20 -7.18 16.31 -13.55
CA LEU A 20 -8.28 15.44 -13.95
C LEU A 20 -8.76 14.54 -12.81
N LEU A 21 -7.83 14.02 -12.01
CA LEU A 21 -8.15 13.27 -10.79
C LEU A 21 -8.94 14.12 -9.79
N LEU A 22 -8.54 15.39 -9.60
CA LEU A 22 -9.27 16.33 -8.74
C LEU A 22 -10.67 16.63 -9.27
N ARG A 23 -10.84 16.78 -10.59
CA ARG A 23 -12.17 16.94 -11.20
C ARG A 23 -13.07 15.74 -10.95
N GLU A 24 -12.54 14.52 -11.00
CA GLU A 24 -13.31 13.32 -10.67
C GLU A 24 -13.64 13.26 -9.17
N LEU A 25 -12.74 13.70 -8.30
CA LEU A 25 -13.03 13.83 -6.87
C LEU A 25 -14.16 14.82 -6.61
N ASP A 26 -14.21 15.94 -7.34
CA ASP A 26 -15.25 16.96 -7.16
C ASP A 26 -16.62 16.58 -7.74
N THR A 27 -16.68 15.62 -8.66
CA THR A 27 -17.95 15.10 -9.19
C THR A 27 -18.54 13.97 -8.34
N SER A 28 -17.76 13.45 -7.39
CA SER A 28 -18.13 12.31 -6.54
C SER A 28 -18.27 12.73 -5.07
N ALA A 29 -19.32 12.25 -4.40
CA ALA A 29 -19.43 12.36 -2.94
C ALA A 29 -18.58 11.29 -2.21
N SER A 30 -18.08 10.30 -2.94
CA SER A 30 -17.26 9.19 -2.44
C SER A 30 -15.77 9.47 -2.67
N PRO A 31 -14.87 8.74 -1.96
CA PRO A 31 -13.44 8.79 -2.25
C PRO A 31 -13.13 8.43 -3.71
N THR A 32 -11.99 8.91 -4.20
CA THR A 32 -11.47 8.53 -5.53
C THR A 32 -10.16 7.78 -5.36
N VAL A 33 -10.06 6.59 -5.96
CA VAL A 33 -8.85 5.77 -5.96
C VAL A 33 -8.09 5.99 -7.26
N HIS A 34 -6.87 6.48 -7.18
CA HIS A 34 -5.96 6.50 -8.32
C HIS A 34 -4.98 5.33 -8.25
N ILE A 35 -4.92 4.52 -9.31
CA ILE A 35 -4.04 3.37 -9.41
C ILE A 35 -2.95 3.66 -10.44
N ALA A 36 -1.79 4.06 -9.94
CA ALA A 36 -0.58 4.25 -10.73
C ALA A 36 -0.05 2.92 -11.25
N ARG A 37 0.51 2.88 -12.46
CA ARG A 37 1.11 1.65 -13.00
C ARG A 37 2.33 1.17 -12.21
N ASP A 38 3.04 2.09 -11.56
CA ASP A 38 4.25 1.83 -10.77
C ASP A 38 4.49 2.94 -9.70
N ALA A 39 5.49 2.73 -8.83
CA ALA A 39 5.83 3.67 -7.76
C ALA A 39 6.33 5.04 -8.28
N ARG A 40 7.00 5.07 -9.43
CA ARG A 40 7.47 6.32 -10.05
C ARG A 40 6.30 7.18 -10.48
N ARG A 41 5.27 6.57 -11.07
CA ARG A 41 4.03 7.25 -11.45
C ARG A 41 3.17 7.65 -10.25
N LEU A 42 3.18 6.88 -9.18
CA LEU A 42 2.58 7.28 -7.91
C LEU A 42 3.21 8.58 -7.39
N ALA A 43 4.54 8.63 -7.31
CA ALA A 43 5.26 9.82 -6.85
C ALA A 43 5.04 11.04 -7.77
N ALA A 44 4.93 10.83 -9.09
CA ALA A 44 4.60 11.91 -10.02
C ALA A 44 3.17 12.44 -9.83
N MET A 45 2.21 11.56 -9.54
CA MET A 45 0.83 11.96 -9.21
C MET A 45 0.77 12.72 -7.87
N GLU A 46 1.52 12.28 -6.86
CA GLU A 46 1.66 13.00 -5.59
C GLU A 46 2.16 14.43 -5.79
N ALA A 47 3.27 14.58 -6.52
CA ALA A 47 3.83 15.90 -6.83
C ALA A 47 2.84 16.78 -7.62
N GLY A 48 2.05 16.18 -8.52
CA GLY A 48 0.97 16.87 -9.22
C GLY A 48 -0.13 17.36 -8.28
N LEU A 49 -0.57 16.53 -7.33
CA LEU A 49 -1.56 16.92 -6.33
C LEU A 49 -1.03 17.99 -5.36
N ASP A 50 0.24 17.92 -4.97
CA ASP A 50 0.91 18.96 -4.18
C ASP A 50 0.87 20.33 -4.87
N PHE A 51 1.01 20.34 -6.19
CA PHE A 51 0.95 21.56 -6.98
C PHE A 51 -0.48 22.11 -7.11
N PHE A 52 -1.47 21.27 -7.45
CA PHE A 52 -2.83 21.74 -7.76
C PHE A 52 -3.75 21.90 -6.54
N ALA A 53 -3.61 21.03 -5.54
CA ALA A 53 -4.48 21.00 -4.37
C ALA A 53 -3.74 20.40 -3.16
N PRO A 54 -2.76 21.13 -2.58
CA PRO A 54 -1.98 20.65 -1.44
C PRO A 54 -2.85 20.31 -0.23
N ASP A 55 -3.98 20.99 -0.06
CA ASP A 55 -4.91 20.78 1.05
C ASP A 55 -5.89 19.62 0.83
N VAL A 56 -5.87 18.96 -0.34
CA VAL A 56 -6.77 17.83 -0.58
C VAL A 56 -6.37 16.66 0.33
N PRO A 57 -7.32 16.08 1.08
CA PRO A 57 -7.03 14.91 1.90
C PRO A 57 -6.58 13.77 1.01
N ARG A 58 -5.39 13.24 1.29
CA ARG A 58 -4.80 12.15 0.54
C ARG A 58 -4.34 11.03 1.46
N ILE A 59 -4.41 9.82 0.96
CA ILE A 59 -3.87 8.62 1.59
C ILE A 59 -3.07 7.85 0.56
N VAL A 60 -1.89 7.39 0.95
CA VAL A 60 -1.04 6.56 0.11
C VAL A 60 -1.11 5.13 0.61
N PHE A 61 -1.54 4.21 -0.26
CA PHE A 61 -1.50 2.78 0.00
C PHE A 61 -0.43 2.13 -0.89
N PRO A 62 0.80 1.95 -0.40
CA PRO A 62 1.89 1.45 -1.22
C PRO A 62 1.74 -0.06 -1.47
N GLY A 63 2.29 -0.54 -2.59
CA GLY A 63 2.53 -1.97 -2.79
C GLY A 63 3.68 -2.47 -1.92
N TRP A 64 3.78 -3.77 -1.73
CA TRP A 64 4.99 -4.36 -1.17
C TRP A 64 6.21 -4.02 -2.05
N ASP A 65 7.32 -3.72 -1.41
CA ASP A 65 8.61 -3.40 -2.03
C ASP A 65 9.50 -4.63 -2.26
N CYS A 66 8.92 -5.83 -2.11
CA CYS A 66 9.49 -7.10 -2.52
C CYS A 66 8.78 -7.67 -3.75
N LEU A 67 9.44 -8.62 -4.44
CA LEU A 67 8.85 -9.28 -5.59
C LEU A 67 7.81 -10.34 -5.17
N PRO A 68 6.88 -10.74 -6.03
CA PRO A 68 6.04 -11.90 -5.75
C PRO A 68 6.90 -13.13 -5.41
N TYR A 69 6.50 -13.86 -4.38
CA TYR A 69 7.21 -15.06 -3.93
C TYR A 69 8.68 -14.83 -3.54
N ASP A 70 9.00 -13.68 -2.97
CA ASP A 70 10.29 -13.43 -2.38
C ASP A 70 10.45 -14.19 -1.04
N ARG A 71 11.69 -14.30 -0.56
CA ARG A 71 11.99 -14.78 0.80
C ARG A 71 12.13 -13.65 1.80
N VAL A 72 12.05 -12.40 1.35
CA VAL A 72 12.08 -11.23 2.21
C VAL A 72 10.66 -10.73 2.50
N SER A 73 10.45 -10.24 3.72
CA SER A 73 9.24 -9.47 4.04
C SER A 73 9.35 -8.07 3.42
N PRO A 74 8.21 -7.38 3.19
CA PRO A 74 8.23 -5.97 2.85
C PRO A 74 8.93 -5.16 3.95
N ASN A 75 9.47 -4.00 3.59
CA ASN A 75 10.08 -3.10 4.56
C ASN A 75 9.07 -2.75 5.69
N PRO A 76 9.50 -2.67 6.96
CA PRO A 76 8.65 -2.26 8.08
C PRO A 76 7.85 -0.98 7.83
N ASP A 77 8.44 0.04 7.20
CA ASP A 77 7.76 1.31 6.89
C ASP A 77 6.63 1.12 5.87
N VAL A 78 6.84 0.28 4.86
CA VAL A 78 5.82 -0.08 3.87
C VAL A 78 4.68 -0.85 4.53
N SER A 79 5.01 -1.85 5.35
CA SER A 79 4.03 -2.63 6.11
C SER A 79 3.23 -1.76 7.08
N ALA A 80 3.91 -0.85 7.79
CA ALA A 80 3.30 0.09 8.71
C ALA A 80 2.36 1.06 8.00
N THR A 81 2.79 1.65 6.88
CA THR A 81 1.95 2.56 6.09
C THR A 81 0.68 1.87 5.59
N ARG A 82 0.81 0.63 5.11
CA ARG A 82 -0.33 -0.18 4.67
C ARG A 82 -1.27 -0.48 5.82
N MET A 83 -0.76 -0.96 6.96
CA MET A 83 -1.62 -1.30 8.09
C MET A 83 -2.28 -0.09 8.74
N ALA A 84 -1.57 1.05 8.83
CA ALA A 84 -2.16 2.31 9.27
C ALA A 84 -3.31 2.75 8.35
N THR A 85 -3.11 2.64 7.04
CA THR A 85 -4.14 2.94 6.04
C THR A 85 -5.36 2.04 6.22
N LEU A 86 -5.17 0.72 6.28
CA LEU A 86 -6.28 -0.21 6.44
C LEU A 86 -7.01 0.01 7.77
N ALA A 87 -6.30 0.22 8.87
CA ALA A 87 -6.90 0.53 10.17
C ALA A 87 -7.72 1.83 10.13
N ALA A 88 -7.23 2.87 9.44
CA ALA A 88 -7.98 4.11 9.26
C ALA A 88 -9.27 3.87 8.44
N LEU A 89 -9.17 3.13 7.33
CA LEU A 89 -10.32 2.80 6.48
C LEU A 89 -11.38 1.98 7.24
N VAL A 90 -10.98 1.01 8.07
CA VAL A 90 -11.91 0.24 8.92
C VAL A 90 -12.65 1.15 9.91
N LYS A 91 -11.97 2.16 10.47
CA LYS A 91 -12.57 3.14 11.38
C LYS A 91 -13.44 4.18 10.66
N GLY A 92 -13.60 4.09 9.34
CA GLY A 92 -14.33 5.08 8.54
C GLY A 92 -13.60 6.42 8.43
N MET A 93 -12.28 6.42 8.63
CA MET A 93 -11.43 7.59 8.46
C MET A 93 -10.74 7.54 7.09
N PRO A 94 -10.60 8.69 6.41
CA PRO A 94 -11.08 10.01 6.81
C PRO A 94 -12.59 10.14 6.61
N THR A 95 -13.24 10.95 7.44
CA THR A 95 -14.71 11.17 7.42
C THR A 95 -15.20 12.04 6.26
N GLN A 96 -14.27 12.60 5.47
CA GLN A 96 -14.53 13.46 4.32
C GLN A 96 -14.08 12.78 3.02
N ARG A 97 -14.47 13.33 1.87
CA ARG A 97 -13.95 12.87 0.58
C ARG A 97 -12.42 13.02 0.52
N PHE A 98 -11.75 12.04 -0.07
CA PHE A 98 -10.29 12.00 -0.16
C PHE A 98 -9.83 11.29 -1.43
N VAL A 99 -8.57 11.51 -1.79
CA VAL A 99 -7.88 10.74 -2.82
C VAL A 99 -7.09 9.61 -2.17
N LEU A 100 -7.31 8.36 -2.59
CA LEU A 100 -6.39 7.27 -2.28
C LEU A 100 -5.46 7.03 -3.47
N LEU A 101 -4.17 7.21 -3.25
CA LEU A 101 -3.12 6.89 -4.22
C LEU A 101 -2.58 5.50 -3.94
N THR A 102 -2.54 4.66 -4.96
CA THR A 102 -1.97 3.32 -4.85
C THR A 102 -1.31 2.91 -6.16
N THR A 103 -0.65 1.75 -6.15
CA THR A 103 -0.03 1.16 -7.33
C THR A 103 -0.85 -0.01 -7.83
N LEU A 104 -0.66 -0.36 -9.10
CA LEU A 104 -1.14 -1.61 -9.68
C LEU A 104 -0.72 -2.81 -8.81
N SER A 105 0.49 -2.81 -8.26
CA SER A 105 0.93 -3.91 -7.41
C SER A 105 0.13 -4.07 -6.13
N ALA A 106 -0.23 -2.97 -5.46
CA ALA A 106 -1.02 -3.00 -4.24
C ALA A 106 -2.50 -3.28 -4.50
N ALA A 107 -3.09 -2.65 -5.53
CA ALA A 107 -4.51 -2.77 -5.83
C ALA A 107 -4.93 -4.18 -6.26
N THR A 108 -3.98 -4.99 -6.72
CA THR A 108 -4.24 -6.33 -7.26
C THR A 108 -3.82 -7.45 -6.33
N GLN A 109 -3.27 -7.08 -5.17
CA GLN A 109 -2.97 -7.99 -4.08
C GLN A 109 -4.16 -8.02 -3.12
N LYS A 110 -4.54 -9.22 -2.69
CA LYS A 110 -5.56 -9.43 -1.67
C LYS A 110 -5.02 -9.07 -0.29
N LEU A 111 -5.91 -8.65 0.58
CA LEU A 111 -5.65 -8.07 1.89
C LEU A 111 -6.39 -8.87 2.96
N PRO A 112 -5.99 -8.81 4.24
CA PRO A 112 -6.80 -9.35 5.32
C PRO A 112 -8.21 -8.75 5.28
N ALA A 113 -9.21 -9.50 5.72
CA ALA A 113 -10.57 -8.98 5.79
C ALA A 113 -10.69 -7.89 6.87
N ARG A 114 -11.51 -6.86 6.64
CA ARG A 114 -11.65 -5.74 7.59
C ARG A 114 -12.05 -6.16 9.00
N GLU A 115 -12.80 -7.27 9.14
CA GLU A 115 -13.23 -7.76 10.45
C GLU A 115 -12.03 -8.15 11.32
N VAL A 116 -11.03 -8.77 10.69
CA VAL A 116 -9.75 -9.14 11.34
C VAL A 116 -9.05 -7.91 11.91
N LEU A 117 -9.08 -6.77 11.20
CA LEU A 117 -8.48 -5.53 11.69
C LEU A 117 -9.32 -4.84 12.77
N SER A 118 -10.65 -4.90 12.66
CA SER A 118 -11.56 -4.27 13.63
C SER A 118 -11.45 -4.89 15.03
N GLU A 119 -11.21 -6.19 15.10
CA GLU A 119 -11.05 -6.94 16.35
C GLU A 119 -9.62 -6.85 16.91
N ALA A 120 -8.66 -6.40 16.10
CA ALA A 120 -7.23 -6.43 16.40
C ALA A 120 -6.70 -5.06 16.87
N SER A 121 -7.42 -4.40 17.78
CA SER A 121 -6.98 -3.15 18.39
C SER A 121 -6.77 -3.27 19.90
N PHE A 122 -5.83 -2.51 20.43
CA PHE A 122 -5.58 -2.38 21.86
C PHE A 122 -5.68 -0.92 22.26
N THR A 123 -6.36 -0.63 23.37
CA THR A 123 -6.49 0.73 23.91
C THR A 123 -5.97 0.77 25.33
N ALA A 124 -5.11 1.75 25.63
CA ALA A 124 -4.64 2.05 26.97
C ALA A 124 -4.98 3.50 27.32
N ARG A 125 -5.44 3.76 28.54
CA ARG A 125 -5.78 5.11 29.02
C ARG A 125 -5.01 5.41 30.29
N VAL A 126 -4.46 6.63 30.36
CA VAL A 126 -3.74 7.08 31.55
C VAL A 126 -4.69 7.07 32.76
N GLY A 127 -4.21 6.50 33.87
CA GLY A 127 -4.96 6.28 35.10
C GLY A 127 -5.58 4.89 35.24
N ASP A 128 -5.68 4.12 34.14
CA ASP A 128 -6.22 2.76 34.18
C ASP A 128 -5.13 1.72 34.49
N ARG A 129 -5.55 0.54 34.95
CA ARG A 129 -4.65 -0.61 35.14
C ARG A 129 -4.24 -1.19 33.78
N LEU A 130 -2.97 -1.54 33.63
CA LEU A 130 -2.41 -2.14 32.44
C LEU A 130 -1.74 -3.48 32.77
N ASP A 131 -2.27 -4.56 32.19
CA ASP A 131 -1.60 -5.87 32.22
C ASP A 131 -0.49 -5.91 31.17
N VAL A 132 0.75 -5.78 31.63
CA VAL A 132 1.95 -5.78 30.78
C VAL A 132 2.13 -7.11 30.04
N ALA A 133 1.78 -8.23 30.66
CA ALA A 133 1.91 -9.54 30.03
C ALA A 133 0.88 -9.69 28.89
N ALA A 134 -0.35 -9.24 29.11
CA ALA A 134 -1.39 -9.20 28.08
C ALA A 134 -1.02 -8.26 26.93
N LEU A 135 -0.48 -7.06 27.22
CA LEU A 135 -0.01 -6.13 26.20
C LEU A 135 1.14 -6.74 25.38
N ARG A 136 2.12 -7.39 26.02
CA ARG A 136 3.22 -8.06 25.32
C ARG A 136 2.70 -9.16 24.39
N ALA A 137 1.77 -9.99 24.88
CA ALA A 137 1.15 -11.03 24.07
C ALA A 137 0.36 -10.44 22.88
N PHE A 138 -0.35 -9.33 23.09
CA PHE A 138 -1.01 -8.58 22.03
C PHE A 138 0.00 -8.09 20.97
N LEU A 139 1.07 -7.42 21.38
CA LEU A 139 2.09 -6.87 20.47
C LEU A 139 2.71 -7.97 19.60
N VAL A 140 3.14 -9.07 20.20
CA VAL A 140 3.72 -10.22 19.45
C VAL A 140 2.72 -10.78 18.45
N ARG A 141 1.45 -10.98 18.86
CA ARG A 141 0.37 -11.46 17.99
C ARG A 141 0.10 -10.52 16.81
N MET A 142 0.23 -9.22 17.04
CA MET A 142 0.05 -8.15 16.04
C MET A 142 1.25 -7.95 15.10
N GLY A 143 2.31 -8.75 15.27
CA GLY A 143 3.49 -8.73 14.42
C GLY A 143 4.59 -7.77 14.88
N PHE A 144 4.50 -7.22 16.10
CA PHE A 144 5.57 -6.40 16.66
C PHE A 144 6.77 -7.27 17.11
N SER A 145 7.96 -6.71 16.97
CA SER A 145 9.22 -7.33 17.35
C SER A 145 9.76 -6.71 18.64
N GLN A 146 10.16 -7.56 19.59
CA GLN A 146 10.80 -7.06 20.79
C GLN A 146 12.25 -6.67 20.49
N ALA A 147 12.58 -5.40 20.71
CA ALA A 147 13.90 -4.83 20.49
C ALA A 147 14.51 -4.29 21.81
N PRO A 148 15.84 -4.14 21.90
CA PRO A 148 16.48 -3.46 23.03
C PRO A 148 16.10 -1.97 23.11
N THR A 149 15.94 -1.34 21.95
CA THR A 149 15.57 0.07 21.77
C THR A 149 14.61 0.15 20.60
N VAL A 150 13.56 0.96 20.73
CA VAL A 150 12.60 1.22 19.65
C VAL A 150 13.18 2.22 18.66
N THR A 151 13.33 1.79 17.41
CA THR A 151 13.93 2.59 16.34
C THR A 151 13.09 2.66 15.07
N GLU A 152 12.32 1.61 14.76
CA GLU A 152 11.50 1.53 13.54
C GLU A 152 10.07 1.08 13.83
N PRO A 153 9.09 1.38 12.95
CA PRO A 153 7.72 0.90 13.10
C PRO A 153 7.65 -0.62 13.27
N GLY A 154 6.87 -1.08 14.25
CA GLY A 154 6.80 -2.50 14.62
C GLY A 154 7.73 -2.91 15.74
N ASP A 155 8.65 -2.05 16.19
CA ASP A 155 9.44 -2.31 17.40
C ASP A 155 8.62 -2.10 18.68
N PHE A 156 8.94 -2.88 19.71
CA PHE A 156 8.63 -2.53 21.09
C PHE A 156 9.74 -2.92 22.06
N ALA A 157 9.86 -2.20 23.16
CA ALA A 157 10.83 -2.46 24.22
C ALA A 157 10.17 -2.37 25.60
N VAL A 158 10.52 -3.27 26.51
CA VAL A 158 10.04 -3.28 27.89
C VAL A 158 11.23 -3.11 28.83
N ARG A 159 11.24 -2.05 29.62
CA ARG A 159 12.35 -1.65 30.49
C ARG A 159 11.82 -1.26 31.87
N GLY A 160 11.66 -2.25 32.76
CA GLY A 160 11.07 -2.03 34.07
C GLY A 160 9.62 -1.54 33.94
N GLY A 161 9.31 -0.36 34.48
CA GLY A 161 8.01 0.28 34.35
C GLY A 161 7.78 1.04 33.03
N ILE A 162 8.72 1.01 32.09
CA ILE A 162 8.60 1.75 30.82
C ILE A 162 8.38 0.77 29.68
N ILE A 163 7.40 1.06 28.82
CA ILE A 163 7.12 0.30 27.60
C ILE A 163 7.13 1.27 26.42
N ASP A 164 8.08 1.08 25.51
CA ASP A 164 8.13 1.82 24.25
C ASP A 164 7.56 0.97 23.13
N ILE A 165 6.77 1.58 22.25
CA ILE A 165 6.09 0.91 21.13
C ILE A 165 6.12 1.84 19.94
N PHE A 166 6.48 1.35 18.75
CA PHE A 166 6.37 2.11 17.52
C PHE A 166 5.17 1.60 16.70
N PRO A 167 3.98 2.19 16.89
CA PRO A 167 2.79 1.80 16.15
C PRO A 167 2.92 2.15 14.65
N PRO A 168 2.10 1.53 13.79
CA PRO A 168 2.11 1.86 12.37
C PRO A 168 1.54 3.27 12.12
N GLY A 169 2.03 3.93 11.07
CA GLY A 169 1.55 5.23 10.60
C GLY A 169 2.38 6.42 11.08
N GLU A 170 1.91 7.63 10.78
CA GLU A 170 2.69 8.87 10.95
C GLU A 170 2.72 9.40 12.39
N ALA A 171 2.05 8.71 13.31
CA ALA A 171 1.96 9.15 14.70
C ALA A 171 3.30 9.09 15.45
N GLY A 172 4.24 8.26 15.00
CA GLY A 172 5.51 8.05 15.69
C GLY A 172 5.38 7.17 16.94
N PRO A 173 6.50 6.89 17.62
CA PRO A 173 6.53 5.95 18.73
C PRO A 173 5.98 6.55 20.02
N VAL A 174 5.43 5.67 20.85
CA VAL A 174 4.81 5.99 22.14
C VAL A 174 5.56 5.32 23.28
N ARG A 175 5.70 6.02 24.39
CA ARG A 175 6.24 5.57 25.67
C ARG A 175 5.10 5.52 26.68
N LEU A 176 4.91 4.36 27.29
CA LEU A 176 4.02 4.12 28.41
C LEU A 176 4.86 4.05 29.69
N ASP A 177 4.56 4.90 30.66
CA ASP A 177 5.20 4.93 31.97
C ASP A 177 4.24 4.34 33.01
N LEU A 178 4.67 3.29 33.70
CA LEU A 178 3.89 2.53 34.67
C LEU A 178 4.37 2.80 36.09
N PHE A 179 3.40 2.96 36.99
CA PHE A 179 3.62 2.93 38.43
C PHE A 179 2.93 1.68 39.01
N GLY A 180 3.71 0.63 39.26
CA GLY A 180 3.16 -0.69 39.55
C GLY A 180 2.45 -1.25 38.31
N ASP A 181 1.13 -1.42 38.39
CA ASP A 181 0.28 -1.90 37.32
C ASP A 181 -0.68 -0.83 36.77
N VAL A 182 -0.46 0.44 37.11
CA VAL A 182 -1.25 1.58 36.63
C VAL A 182 -0.45 2.35 35.59
N LEU A 183 -1.09 2.72 34.48
CA LEU A 183 -0.54 3.61 33.46
C LEU A 183 -0.49 5.05 34.00
N ASP A 184 0.66 5.46 34.50
CA ASP A 184 0.90 6.78 35.10
C ASP A 184 1.03 7.88 34.02
N GLY A 185 1.62 7.54 32.87
CA GLY A 185 1.74 8.47 31.75
C GLY A 185 1.88 7.78 30.40
N ALA A 186 1.44 8.47 29.35
CA ALA A 186 1.68 8.08 27.97
C ALA A 186 2.21 9.29 27.19
N ARG A 187 3.23 9.09 26.35
CA ARG A 187 3.89 10.19 25.63
C ARG A 187 4.36 9.73 24.26
N ARG A 188 4.34 10.60 23.26
CA ARG A 188 5.11 10.39 22.03
C ARG A 188 6.57 10.77 22.25
N PHE A 189 7.46 10.15 21.51
CA PHE A 189 8.87 10.51 21.52
C PHE A 189 9.48 10.47 20.12
N ASP A 190 10.61 11.15 19.96
CA ASP A 190 11.39 11.11 18.73
C ASP A 190 12.30 9.85 18.74
N PRO A 191 12.21 8.94 17.76
CA PRO A 191 12.94 7.66 17.79
C PRO A 191 14.47 7.83 17.75
N VAL A 192 14.97 8.96 17.25
CA VAL A 192 16.41 9.22 17.13
C VAL A 192 16.98 9.77 18.43
N SER A 193 16.44 10.88 18.92
CA SER A 193 16.90 11.56 20.14
C SER A 193 16.36 10.93 21.43
N GLN A 194 15.34 10.07 21.32
CA GLN A 194 14.66 9.41 22.45
C GLN A 194 14.00 10.39 23.43
N ARG A 195 13.67 11.61 22.96
CA ARG A 195 13.06 12.67 23.77
C ARG A 195 11.56 12.75 23.54
N THR A 196 10.81 13.03 24.60
CA THR A 196 9.38 13.26 24.54
C THR A 196 9.04 14.44 23.64
N THR A 197 8.02 14.27 22.81
CA THR A 197 7.49 15.28 21.89
C THR A 197 6.09 15.75 22.28
N GLU A 198 5.24 14.84 22.75
CA GLU A 198 3.84 15.12 23.07
C GLU A 198 3.35 14.23 24.22
N THR A 199 2.46 14.72 25.07
CA THR A 199 1.77 13.91 26.10
C THR A 199 0.43 13.40 25.60
N LEU A 200 0.10 12.15 25.88
CA LEU A 200 -1.13 11.48 25.48
C LEU A 200 -1.97 11.09 26.70
N SER A 201 -3.29 11.18 26.56
CA SER A 201 -4.24 10.66 27.54
C SER A 201 -4.72 9.24 27.21
N VAL A 202 -4.63 8.85 25.93
CA VAL A 202 -5.04 7.55 25.39
C VAL A 202 -4.04 7.12 24.33
N VAL A 203 -3.74 5.82 24.28
CA VAL A 203 -2.96 5.17 23.24
C VAL A 203 -3.81 4.09 22.61
N GLU A 204 -3.92 4.12 21.28
CA GLU A 204 -4.53 3.06 20.48
C GLU A 204 -3.45 2.41 19.62
N LEU A 205 -3.40 1.08 19.65
CA LEU A 205 -2.45 0.28 18.89
C LEU A 205 -3.21 -0.55 17.85
N ALA A 206 -2.76 -0.44 16.61
CA ALA A 206 -3.21 -1.25 15.48
C ALA A 206 -2.13 -2.30 15.13
N PRO A 207 -2.49 -3.34 14.36
CA PRO A 207 -1.51 -4.34 13.94
C PRO A 207 -0.47 -3.74 12.99
N VAL A 208 0.77 -4.23 13.05
CA VAL A 208 1.86 -3.77 12.16
C VAL A 208 2.13 -4.74 11.01
N SER A 209 1.43 -5.89 11.00
CA SER A 209 1.54 -6.90 9.98
C SER A 209 0.17 -7.29 9.43
N GLU A 210 0.13 -7.55 8.13
CA GLU A 210 -1.01 -8.21 7.48
C GLU A 210 -1.16 -9.68 7.93
N VAL A 211 -0.12 -10.27 8.50
CA VAL A 211 -0.15 -11.62 9.11
C VAL A 211 -0.34 -11.49 10.62
N ILE A 212 -1.57 -11.70 11.08
CA ILE A 212 -1.90 -11.73 12.51
C ILE A 212 -1.72 -13.17 13.02
N LEU A 213 -0.75 -13.39 13.91
CA LEU A 213 -0.36 -14.73 14.39
C LEU A 213 -1.10 -15.11 15.68
N ASP A 214 -2.42 -15.18 15.62
CA ASP A 214 -3.21 -15.78 16.69
C ASP A 214 -3.27 -17.32 16.58
N GLU A 215 -3.83 -17.98 17.60
CA GLU A 215 -3.90 -19.45 17.63
C GLU A 215 -4.71 -20.05 16.46
N ALA A 216 -5.77 -19.34 16.04
CA ALA A 216 -6.60 -19.75 14.92
C ALA A 216 -5.84 -19.63 13.59
N ALA A 217 -5.11 -18.54 13.38
CA ALA A 217 -4.27 -18.31 12.20
C ALA A 217 -3.11 -19.31 12.13
N ILE A 218 -2.46 -19.62 13.25
CA ILE A 218 -1.39 -20.65 13.30
C ILE A 218 -1.95 -22.02 12.94
N THR A 219 -3.12 -22.38 13.49
CA THR A 219 -3.78 -23.66 13.19
C THR A 219 -4.19 -23.73 11.72
N ARG A 220 -4.80 -22.66 11.19
CA ARG A 220 -5.21 -22.54 9.80
C ARG A 220 -4.02 -22.64 8.85
N PHE A 221 -2.94 -21.92 9.15
CA PHE A 221 -1.70 -22.00 8.39
C PHE A 221 -1.19 -23.43 8.36
N ARG A 222 -1.05 -24.09 9.52
CA ARG A 222 -0.56 -25.47 9.61
C ARG A 222 -1.43 -26.46 8.81
N GLN A 223 -2.74 -26.28 8.83
CA GLN A 223 -3.68 -27.10 8.06
C GLN A 223 -3.53 -26.86 6.56
N ASN A 224 -3.65 -25.61 6.11
CA ASN A 224 -3.57 -25.22 4.71
C ASN A 224 -2.21 -25.57 4.09
N TYR A 225 -1.12 -25.37 4.83
CA TYR A 225 0.23 -25.71 4.40
C TYR A 225 0.41 -27.21 4.18
N ARG A 226 -0.13 -28.05 5.08
CA ARG A 226 -0.10 -29.52 4.92
C ARG A 226 -1.00 -30.00 3.80
N ILE A 227 -2.15 -29.36 3.58
CA ILE A 227 -3.04 -29.65 2.44
C ILE A 227 -2.32 -29.34 1.12
N ALA A 228 -1.66 -28.18 1.04
CA ALA A 228 -0.98 -27.74 -0.17
C ALA A 228 0.29 -28.55 -0.47
N PHE A 229 1.07 -28.94 0.55
CA PHE A 229 2.43 -29.44 0.37
C PHE A 229 2.73 -30.80 1.03
N GLY A 230 1.78 -31.41 1.74
CA GLY A 230 1.94 -32.72 2.40
C GLY A 230 2.51 -32.66 3.82
N ALA A 231 2.64 -33.84 4.45
CA ALA A 231 2.97 -33.99 5.87
C ALA A 231 4.48 -33.92 6.23
N GLY A 232 5.37 -33.89 5.24
CA GLY A 232 6.83 -33.84 5.43
C GLY A 232 7.36 -32.43 5.67
N THR A 233 6.87 -31.74 6.72
CA THR A 233 7.21 -30.34 7.04
C THR A 233 8.22 -30.21 8.19
N SER A 234 8.86 -31.31 8.61
CA SER A 234 9.76 -31.38 9.77
C SER A 234 11.14 -30.74 9.57
N ASP A 235 11.45 -30.28 8.35
CA ASP A 235 12.69 -29.54 8.01
C ASP A 235 12.36 -28.24 7.25
N ASP A 236 11.19 -27.67 7.53
CA ASP A 236 10.69 -26.47 6.86
C ASP A 236 10.72 -25.27 7.81
N PRO A 237 11.72 -24.38 7.69
CA PRO A 237 11.93 -23.29 8.65
C PRO A 237 10.73 -22.36 8.79
N LEU A 238 10.00 -22.10 7.70
CA LEU A 238 8.79 -21.29 7.73
C LEU A 238 7.71 -21.99 8.56
N TYR A 239 7.46 -23.27 8.26
CA TYR A 239 6.44 -24.02 8.96
C TYR A 239 6.74 -24.15 10.46
N GLU A 240 7.99 -24.42 10.83
CA GLU A 240 8.42 -24.51 12.23
C GLU A 240 8.29 -23.17 12.97
N ALA A 241 8.75 -22.08 12.36
CA ALA A 241 8.67 -20.76 12.96
C ALA A 241 7.22 -20.35 13.23
N VAL A 242 6.35 -20.45 12.21
CA VAL A 242 4.93 -20.11 12.34
C VAL A 242 4.24 -21.03 13.35
N SER A 243 4.55 -22.32 13.34
CA SER A 243 4.00 -23.29 14.30
C SER A 243 4.37 -22.97 15.76
N ALA A 244 5.49 -22.31 15.98
CA ALA A 244 5.94 -21.83 17.28
C ALA A 244 5.46 -20.40 17.59
N GLY A 245 4.54 -19.84 16.79
CA GLY A 245 4.03 -18.48 16.94
C GLY A 245 5.08 -17.40 16.66
N ARG A 246 6.14 -17.73 15.91
CA ARG A 246 7.18 -16.77 15.52
C ARG A 246 6.95 -16.30 14.09
N LYS A 247 7.11 -15.00 13.87
CA LYS A 247 7.15 -14.43 12.52
C LYS A 247 8.36 -14.96 11.78
N ALA A 248 8.16 -15.41 10.55
CA ALA A 248 9.22 -15.77 9.62
C ALA A 248 9.31 -14.71 8.52
N GLN A 249 10.53 -14.41 8.07
CA GLN A 249 10.73 -13.47 6.98
C GLN A 249 10.10 -14.01 5.69
N GLY A 250 9.39 -13.14 4.97
CA GLY A 250 8.64 -13.49 3.75
C GLY A 250 7.34 -14.26 3.99
N ALA A 251 6.95 -14.53 5.24
CA ALA A 251 5.70 -15.25 5.56
C ALA A 251 4.46 -14.58 4.97
N GLU A 252 4.52 -13.27 4.70
CA GLU A 252 3.49 -12.50 4.01
C GLU A 252 3.08 -13.13 2.67
N HIS A 253 3.97 -13.80 1.93
CA HIS A 253 3.62 -14.48 0.67
C HIS A 253 2.71 -15.71 0.83
N TRP A 254 2.43 -16.13 2.06
CA TRP A 254 1.44 -17.15 2.41
C TRP A 254 0.21 -16.57 3.11
N LEU A 255 -0.05 -15.26 2.97
CA LEU A 255 -1.21 -14.57 3.55
C LEU A 255 -2.53 -15.37 3.45
N PRO A 256 -2.88 -16.01 2.31
CA PRO A 256 -4.13 -16.78 2.20
C PRO A 256 -4.22 -17.98 3.15
N PHE A 257 -3.10 -18.45 3.70
CA PHE A 257 -3.09 -19.58 4.63
C PHE A 257 -3.36 -19.15 6.07
N PHE A 258 -3.17 -17.87 6.40
CA PHE A 258 -3.41 -17.33 7.75
C PHE A 258 -4.86 -16.87 7.95
N HIS A 259 -5.52 -16.44 6.87
CA HIS A 259 -6.85 -15.83 6.93
C HIS A 259 -7.94 -16.78 6.41
N GLU A 260 -9.13 -16.70 6.99
CA GLU A 260 -10.29 -17.44 6.48
C GLU A 260 -10.77 -16.90 5.14
N ARG A 261 -10.74 -15.58 5.02
CA ARG A 261 -11.18 -14.83 3.87
C ARG A 261 -10.24 -13.65 3.68
N LEU A 262 -9.88 -13.41 2.44
CA LEU A 262 -9.20 -12.18 2.05
C LEU A 262 -10.17 -11.27 1.30
N GLU A 263 -9.90 -9.98 1.40
CA GLU A 263 -10.60 -8.90 0.70
C GLU A 263 -9.66 -8.22 -0.32
N THR A 264 -10.19 -7.28 -1.08
CA THR A 264 -9.43 -6.39 -1.95
C THR A 264 -9.45 -4.98 -1.37
N LEU A 265 -8.55 -4.11 -1.83
CA LEU A 265 -8.59 -2.69 -1.48
C LEU A 265 -9.96 -2.05 -1.81
N PHE A 266 -10.63 -2.53 -2.86
CA PHE A 266 -11.94 -2.02 -3.29
C PHE A 266 -13.07 -2.42 -2.35
N ASP A 267 -12.91 -3.46 -1.55
CA ASP A 267 -13.88 -3.83 -0.52
C ASP A 267 -13.81 -2.82 0.64
N TYR A 268 -12.61 -2.35 1.00
CA TYR A 268 -12.41 -1.30 2.02
C TYR A 268 -12.99 0.06 1.60
N LEU A 269 -13.22 0.27 0.30
CA LEU A 269 -13.68 1.52 -0.29
C LEU A 269 -14.96 1.33 -1.13
N PRO A 270 -16.08 0.92 -0.51
CA PRO A 270 -17.32 0.72 -1.24
C PRO A 270 -17.80 2.05 -1.84
N GLY A 271 -18.12 2.04 -3.13
CA GLY A 271 -18.65 3.22 -3.83
C GLY A 271 -17.59 4.25 -4.26
N ALA A 272 -16.30 3.99 -4.04
CA ALA A 272 -15.24 4.83 -4.58
C ALA A 272 -15.18 4.75 -6.12
N SER A 273 -14.94 5.88 -6.77
CA SER A 273 -14.56 5.90 -8.19
C SER A 273 -13.09 5.48 -8.34
N VAL A 274 -12.75 4.93 -9.49
CA VAL A 274 -11.41 4.42 -9.78
C VAL A 274 -10.85 5.12 -11.01
N VAL A 275 -9.66 5.70 -10.88
CA VAL A 275 -8.89 6.30 -11.98
C VAL A 275 -7.64 5.47 -12.20
N LEU A 276 -7.52 4.89 -13.38
CA LEU A 276 -6.38 4.08 -13.81
C LEU A 276 -5.43 4.96 -14.62
N ASP A 277 -4.13 4.83 -14.34
CA ASP A 277 -3.08 5.56 -15.05
C ASP A 277 -3.00 5.16 -16.55
N ASP A 278 -2.26 5.94 -17.35
CA ASP A 278 -2.03 5.59 -18.76
C ASP A 278 -1.29 4.26 -18.90
N GLN A 279 -1.65 3.47 -19.92
CA GLN A 279 -1.10 2.13 -20.19
C GLN A 279 -1.29 1.14 -19.02
N PHE A 280 -2.34 1.33 -18.22
CA PHE A 280 -2.65 0.42 -17.13
C PHE A 280 -2.86 -1.03 -17.57
N THR A 281 -3.65 -1.25 -18.64
CA THR A 281 -3.98 -2.61 -19.11
C THR A 281 -2.73 -3.40 -19.53
N PRO A 282 -1.82 -2.90 -20.38
CA PRO A 282 -0.56 -3.57 -20.67
C PRO A 282 0.30 -3.84 -19.42
N ALA A 283 0.40 -2.88 -18.49
CA ALA A 283 1.16 -3.06 -17.25
C ALA A 283 0.56 -4.17 -16.37
N ARG A 284 -0.77 -4.26 -16.30
CA ARG A 284 -1.51 -5.31 -15.59
C ARG A 284 -1.23 -6.69 -16.18
N VAL A 285 -1.34 -6.83 -17.50
CA VAL A 285 -1.07 -8.12 -18.19
C VAL A 285 0.37 -8.57 -17.92
N SER A 286 1.36 -7.68 -18.11
CA SER A 286 2.76 -7.99 -17.85
C SER A 286 3.02 -8.41 -16.39
N ARG A 287 2.34 -7.77 -15.43
CA ARG A 287 2.44 -8.17 -14.01
C ARG A 287 1.90 -9.58 -13.78
N TRP A 288 0.76 -9.94 -14.39
CA TRP A 288 0.15 -11.26 -14.21
C TRP A 288 1.03 -12.36 -14.78
N GLU A 289 1.55 -12.15 -15.99
CA GLU A 289 2.53 -13.03 -16.61
C GLU A 289 3.75 -13.22 -15.70
N GLY A 290 4.32 -12.12 -15.19
CA GLY A 290 5.47 -12.19 -14.28
C GLY A 290 5.18 -12.92 -12.96
N ILE A 291 3.97 -12.82 -12.40
CA ILE A 291 3.58 -13.58 -11.21
C ILE A 291 3.48 -15.08 -11.54
N ALA A 292 2.86 -15.44 -12.67
CA ALA A 292 2.74 -16.82 -13.11
C ALA A 292 4.12 -17.45 -13.37
N ASP A 293 5.01 -16.74 -14.07
CA ASP A 293 6.37 -17.20 -14.34
C ASP A 293 7.17 -17.45 -13.04
N GLN A 294 7.05 -16.54 -12.07
CA GLN A 294 7.72 -16.70 -10.78
C GLN A 294 7.18 -17.88 -9.97
N TYR A 295 5.87 -18.11 -10.02
CA TYR A 295 5.21 -19.27 -9.42
C TYR A 295 5.70 -20.58 -10.06
N ASP A 296 5.67 -20.68 -11.39
CA ASP A 296 6.08 -21.85 -12.14
C ASP A 296 7.55 -22.19 -11.89
N THR A 297 8.43 -21.19 -11.89
CA THR A 297 9.86 -21.35 -11.55
C THR A 297 10.04 -22.01 -10.18
N ARG A 298 9.23 -21.63 -9.19
CA ARG A 298 9.30 -22.17 -7.82
C ARG A 298 8.69 -23.57 -7.73
N LEU A 299 7.63 -23.84 -8.47
CA LEU A 299 7.09 -25.20 -8.61
C LEU A 299 8.09 -26.16 -9.26
N GLU A 300 8.79 -25.73 -10.31
CA GLU A 300 9.83 -26.52 -10.97
C GLU A 300 10.99 -26.81 -10.02
N ALA A 301 11.51 -25.79 -9.33
CA ALA A 301 12.53 -25.95 -8.31
C ALA A 301 12.10 -26.95 -7.21
N MET A 302 10.82 -26.91 -6.82
CA MET A 302 10.25 -27.84 -5.85
C MET A 302 10.20 -29.29 -6.36
N LYS A 303 9.85 -29.52 -7.64
CA LYS A 303 9.84 -30.85 -8.25
C LYS A 303 11.25 -31.45 -8.35
N LEU A 304 12.25 -30.64 -8.67
CA LEU A 304 13.62 -31.09 -8.88
C LEU A 304 14.34 -31.51 -7.58
N LYS A 305 13.73 -31.30 -6.39
CA LYS A 305 14.36 -31.53 -5.07
C LYS A 305 15.81 -31.04 -5.04
N ALA A 306 16.06 -29.89 -5.68
CA ALA A 306 17.40 -29.37 -5.83
C ALA A 306 18.04 -29.25 -4.44
N ARG A 307 19.24 -29.82 -4.27
CA ARG A 307 20.00 -29.88 -3.00
C ARG A 307 20.59 -28.53 -2.62
N VAL A 308 19.74 -27.51 -2.51
CA VAL A 308 20.06 -26.21 -1.93
C VAL A 308 19.02 -25.99 -0.82
N ASP A 309 19.38 -25.23 0.21
CA ASP A 309 18.56 -24.88 1.39
C ASP A 309 17.04 -24.83 1.15
N SER A 310 16.27 -25.16 2.21
CA SER A 310 14.81 -25.28 2.25
C SER A 310 14.09 -24.79 0.98
N VAL A 311 13.66 -25.75 0.16
CA VAL A 311 12.90 -25.53 -1.08
C VAL A 311 11.70 -24.63 -0.80
N TYR A 312 11.59 -23.52 -1.52
CA TYR A 312 10.47 -22.59 -1.40
C TYR A 312 9.18 -23.24 -1.90
N LYS A 313 8.10 -23.19 -1.10
CA LYS A 313 6.81 -23.82 -1.42
C LYS A 313 5.75 -22.74 -1.71
N PRO A 314 5.54 -22.35 -2.98
CA PRO A 314 4.74 -21.18 -3.29
C PRO A 314 3.23 -21.44 -3.15
N CYS A 315 2.51 -20.46 -2.59
CA CYS A 315 1.05 -20.42 -2.61
C CYS A 315 0.54 -20.19 -4.05
N PRO A 316 -0.56 -20.83 -4.50
CA PRO A 316 -1.15 -20.54 -5.81
C PRO A 316 -1.42 -19.04 -6.03
N PRO A 317 -1.10 -18.47 -7.21
CA PRO A 317 -1.20 -17.02 -7.45
C PRO A 317 -2.60 -16.45 -7.21
N ASP A 318 -3.62 -17.17 -7.65
CA ASP A 318 -5.04 -16.80 -7.57
C ASP A 318 -5.54 -16.67 -6.12
N GLN A 319 -4.83 -17.22 -5.14
CA GLN A 319 -5.18 -17.08 -3.73
C GLN A 319 -4.71 -15.74 -3.13
N LEU A 320 -3.62 -15.16 -3.63
CA LEU A 320 -3.04 -13.91 -3.11
C LEU A 320 -3.21 -12.71 -4.05
N TYR A 321 -3.24 -12.94 -5.35
CA TYR A 321 -3.41 -11.90 -6.35
C TYR A 321 -4.73 -12.08 -7.08
N LEU A 322 -5.29 -10.97 -7.57
CA LEU A 322 -6.46 -11.03 -8.45
C LEU A 322 -6.04 -11.62 -9.80
N ASP A 323 -6.91 -12.43 -10.39
CA ASP A 323 -6.89 -12.80 -11.81
C ASP A 323 -7.75 -11.81 -12.63
N ASP A 324 -7.93 -12.05 -13.93
CA ASP A 324 -8.79 -11.19 -14.75
C ASP A 324 -10.24 -11.15 -14.23
N ALA A 325 -10.82 -12.30 -13.90
CA ALA A 325 -12.17 -12.38 -13.37
C ALA A 325 -12.30 -11.67 -12.01
N GLY A 326 -11.31 -11.83 -11.14
CA GLY A 326 -11.21 -11.14 -9.85
C GLY A 326 -11.09 -9.63 -10.01
N TRP A 327 -10.31 -9.15 -10.99
CA TRP A 327 -10.19 -7.74 -11.31
C TRP A 327 -11.49 -7.14 -11.84
N GLU A 328 -12.15 -7.80 -12.79
CA GLU A 328 -13.45 -7.38 -13.32
C GLU A 328 -14.52 -7.33 -12.22
N LYS A 329 -14.56 -8.36 -11.36
CA LYS A 329 -15.46 -8.40 -10.21
C LYS A 329 -15.16 -7.28 -9.21
N ALA A 330 -13.88 -7.01 -8.92
CA ALA A 330 -13.47 -5.98 -7.98
C ALA A 330 -13.79 -4.56 -8.48
N LEU A 331 -13.80 -4.33 -9.80
CA LEU A 331 -14.21 -3.06 -10.39
C LEU A 331 -15.72 -2.99 -10.70
N GLY A 332 -16.42 -4.12 -10.74
CA GLY A 332 -17.82 -4.23 -11.09
C GLY A 332 -18.71 -3.26 -10.31
N GLY A 333 -19.60 -2.57 -11.03
CA GLY A 333 -20.55 -1.60 -10.46
C GLY A 333 -19.94 -0.26 -10.03
N ARG A 334 -18.63 -0.06 -10.22
CA ARG A 334 -17.94 1.21 -9.93
C ARG A 334 -17.82 2.06 -11.18
N ARG A 335 -17.64 3.37 -10.96
CA ARG A 335 -17.23 4.30 -12.00
C ARG A 335 -15.72 4.17 -12.19
N VAL A 336 -15.30 3.72 -13.37
CA VAL A 336 -13.89 3.51 -13.71
C VAL A 336 -13.51 4.43 -14.87
N ILE A 337 -12.40 5.14 -14.71
CA ILE A 337 -11.81 6.03 -15.72
C ILE A 337 -10.40 5.54 -16.01
N GLU A 338 -10.08 5.27 -17.27
CA GLU A 338 -8.71 4.98 -17.72
C GLU A 338 -8.15 6.22 -18.41
N LEU A 339 -7.07 6.77 -17.88
CA LEU A 339 -6.39 7.89 -18.49
C LEU A 339 -5.68 7.45 -19.76
N SER A 340 -5.68 8.30 -20.78
CA SER A 340 -4.80 8.11 -21.93
C SER A 340 -4.10 9.40 -22.29
N VAL A 341 -2.78 9.33 -22.38
CA VAL A 341 -1.95 10.53 -22.64
C VAL A 341 -2.28 11.14 -24.00
N LEU A 342 -2.37 10.29 -25.03
CA LEU A 342 -2.65 10.74 -26.39
C LEU A 342 -4.15 10.92 -26.61
N PRO A 343 -4.57 11.93 -27.41
CA PRO A 343 -5.96 12.10 -27.76
C PRO A 343 -6.47 10.90 -28.56
N ARG A 344 -7.72 10.52 -28.30
CA ARG A 344 -8.43 9.47 -29.05
C ARG A 344 -9.71 10.05 -29.64
N PRO A 345 -10.24 9.48 -30.74
CA PRO A 345 -11.54 9.90 -31.27
C PRO A 345 -12.62 9.77 -30.21
N THR A 346 -13.34 10.87 -29.93
CA THR A 346 -14.41 10.90 -28.94
C THR A 346 -15.61 10.07 -29.41
N GLY A 347 -16.22 9.34 -28.49
CA GLY A 347 -17.34 8.45 -28.80
C GLY A 347 -17.93 7.82 -27.53
N VAL A 348 -18.70 6.75 -27.69
CA VAL A 348 -19.28 6.02 -26.55
C VAL A 348 -18.15 5.47 -25.68
N GLY A 349 -18.07 5.94 -24.43
CA GLY A 349 -17.03 5.52 -23.48
C GLY A 349 -15.66 6.16 -23.69
N VAL A 350 -15.50 7.12 -24.62
CA VAL A 350 -14.23 7.83 -24.84
C VAL A 350 -14.45 9.33 -24.84
N LEU A 351 -13.79 10.01 -23.91
CA LEU A 351 -13.79 11.47 -23.76
C LEU A 351 -12.39 12.03 -24.06
N ASP A 352 -12.31 13.29 -24.49
CA ASP A 352 -11.04 14.04 -24.63
C ASP A 352 -11.00 15.15 -23.58
N ALA A 353 -10.01 15.09 -22.71
CA ALA A 353 -9.75 16.08 -21.67
C ALA A 353 -9.11 17.37 -22.20
N GLY A 354 -8.73 17.39 -23.48
CA GLY A 354 -8.19 18.54 -24.19
C GLY A 354 -6.69 18.79 -23.97
N GLY A 355 -6.04 18.04 -23.08
CA GLY A 355 -4.60 18.15 -22.83
C GLY A 355 -3.77 17.60 -23.99
N ARG A 356 -2.61 18.21 -24.22
CA ARG A 356 -1.67 17.82 -25.28
C ARG A 356 -0.25 17.85 -24.73
N ILE A 357 0.57 16.89 -25.14
CA ILE A 357 1.99 16.84 -24.77
C ILE A 357 2.67 18.13 -25.25
N GLY A 358 3.39 18.80 -24.34
CA GLY A 358 4.21 19.97 -24.67
C GLY A 358 5.41 19.61 -25.54
N ARG A 359 6.02 20.63 -26.18
CA ARG A 359 7.26 20.41 -26.94
C ARG A 359 8.39 19.99 -25.99
N ASN A 360 9.06 18.89 -26.34
CA ASN A 360 10.30 18.49 -25.70
C ASN A 360 11.49 19.13 -26.43
N PHE A 361 12.41 19.75 -25.68
CA PHE A 361 13.61 20.43 -26.20
C PHE A 361 14.91 19.62 -26.02
N SER A 362 14.81 18.34 -25.64
CA SER A 362 15.96 17.43 -25.57
C SER A 362 16.77 17.33 -26.87
N PRO A 363 16.17 17.34 -28.08
CA PRO A 363 16.94 17.35 -29.32
C PRO A 363 17.87 18.57 -29.44
N GLU A 364 17.37 19.75 -29.11
CA GLU A 364 18.14 21.00 -29.19
C GLU A 364 19.26 21.08 -28.16
N ARG A 365 19.13 20.38 -27.03
CA ARG A 365 20.23 20.22 -26.04
C ARG A 365 21.45 19.50 -26.61
N GLN A 366 21.29 18.70 -27.67
CA GLN A 366 22.38 17.93 -28.27
C GLN A 366 23.11 18.70 -29.39
N ILE A 367 22.65 19.90 -29.75
CA ILE A 367 23.23 20.69 -30.85
C ILE A 367 24.17 21.76 -30.27
N GLU A 368 25.49 21.58 -30.46
CA GLU A 368 26.52 22.46 -29.88
C GLU A 368 26.39 23.96 -30.21
N LYS A 369 25.76 24.30 -31.34
CA LYS A 369 25.63 25.68 -31.84
C LYS A 369 24.24 26.30 -31.63
N VAL A 370 23.36 25.68 -30.84
CA VAL A 370 22.01 26.20 -30.57
C VAL A 370 21.93 26.71 -29.14
N ASN A 371 21.48 27.96 -28.98
CA ASN A 371 21.14 28.48 -27.67
C ASN A 371 19.75 27.97 -27.25
N LEU A 372 19.71 27.00 -26.33
CA LEU A 372 18.46 26.41 -25.85
C LEU A 372 17.49 27.43 -25.25
N PHE A 373 18.01 28.48 -24.59
CA PHE A 373 17.16 29.50 -23.97
C PHE A 373 16.44 30.35 -25.02
N ASP A 374 17.10 30.66 -26.14
CA ASP A 374 16.48 31.41 -27.23
C ASP A 374 15.37 30.58 -27.89
N VAL A 375 15.63 29.28 -28.12
CA VAL A 375 14.62 28.35 -28.67
C VAL A 375 13.40 28.23 -27.76
N LEU A 376 13.61 28.13 -26.44
CA LEU A 376 12.52 28.11 -25.48
C LEU A 376 11.76 29.44 -25.46
N ALA A 377 12.48 30.57 -25.45
CA ALA A 377 11.87 31.90 -25.46
C ALA A 377 11.01 32.13 -26.71
N ASP A 378 11.48 31.72 -27.88
CA ASP A 378 10.73 31.81 -29.13
C ASP A 378 9.48 30.92 -29.10
N HIS A 379 9.60 29.70 -28.56
CA HIS A 379 8.43 28.84 -28.38
C HIS A 379 7.38 29.46 -27.44
N VAL A 380 7.82 30.05 -26.32
CA VAL A 380 6.92 30.74 -25.38
C VAL A 380 6.27 31.95 -26.04
N ARG A 381 7.02 32.77 -26.79
CA ARG A 381 6.48 33.91 -27.54
C ARG A 381 5.40 33.47 -28.52
N ALA A 382 5.66 32.43 -29.32
CA ALA A 382 4.68 31.90 -30.25
C ALA A 382 3.42 31.37 -29.54
N LYS A 383 3.58 30.68 -28.40
CA LYS A 383 2.43 30.19 -27.62
C LYS A 383 1.59 31.32 -27.04
N ARG A 384 2.22 32.43 -26.64
CA ARG A 384 1.54 33.62 -26.11
C ARG A 384 0.60 34.31 -27.09
N GLU A 385 0.75 34.08 -28.39
CA GLU A 385 -0.19 34.56 -29.41
C GLU A 385 -1.57 33.88 -29.32
N SER A 386 -1.60 32.65 -28.79
CA SER A 386 -2.82 31.82 -28.71
C SER A 386 -3.40 31.68 -27.31
N GLY A 387 -2.68 32.12 -26.27
CA GLY A 387 -3.15 32.01 -24.89
C GLY A 387 -2.09 32.33 -23.84
N SER A 388 -2.47 32.29 -22.57
CA SER A 388 -1.53 32.47 -21.47
C SER A 388 -0.56 31.31 -21.35
N VAL A 389 0.71 31.61 -21.07
CA VAL A 389 1.75 30.61 -20.83
C VAL A 389 2.21 30.73 -19.39
N VAL A 390 2.12 29.63 -18.65
CA VAL A 390 2.68 29.49 -17.31
C VAL A 390 3.93 28.61 -17.41
N VAL A 391 5.05 29.11 -16.87
CA VAL A 391 6.29 28.34 -16.78
C VAL A 391 6.45 27.91 -15.33
N ALA A 392 6.27 26.62 -15.06
CA ALA A 392 6.53 26.03 -13.76
C ALA A 392 7.98 25.53 -13.71
N SER A 393 8.67 25.84 -12.62
CA SER A 393 10.05 25.40 -12.35
C SER A 393 10.19 24.95 -10.91
N TYR A 394 10.95 23.89 -10.68
CA TYR A 394 11.40 23.51 -9.34
C TYR A 394 12.59 24.40 -8.97
N SER A 395 12.58 24.96 -7.75
CA SER A 395 13.69 25.74 -7.17
C SER A 395 14.68 24.83 -6.49
#